data_AF-A0A7Z6QR19-F1
#
_entry.id   AF-A0A7Z6QR19-F1
#
_cell.length_a   1.000
_cell.length_b   1.000
_cell.length_c   1.000
_cell.angle_alpha   90.00
_cell.angle_beta   90.00
_cell.angle_gamma   90.00
#
_symmetry.space_group_name_H-M   'P 1'
#
loop_
_entity.id
_entity.type
_entity.pdbx_description
1 polymer ?
#
loop_
_entity_poly.entity_id
_entity_poly.type
_entity_poly.pdbx_seq_one_letter_code
_entity_poly.pdbx_strand_id
1 'polypeptide(L)'
;MERDQKLLMKILEVCIKNSDDWKLDLSAKDIRGKFSSAECVHWSGVVVDGHIELLVDLGCINVEGEAPDIRIQRVTNAGYNYLDRSRRLSLRSSELPIH
;
A
#
# COMPACT_ATOMS: atom_id res chain seq x y z
N MET A 1 0.19 -15.64 4.67
CA MET A 1 0.90 -14.75 3.73
C MET A 1 1.99 -14.04 4.51
N GLU A 2 3.22 -14.01 4.01
CA GLU A 2 4.28 -13.22 4.66
C GLU A 2 4.08 -11.74 4.32
N ARG A 3 4.23 -10.87 5.32
CA ARG A 3 4.02 -9.43 5.18
C ARG A 3 5.19 -8.80 4.42
N ASP A 4 4.95 -8.29 3.23
CA ASP A 4 5.92 -7.50 2.47
C ASP A 4 5.75 -6.00 2.76
N GLN A 5 6.69 -5.44 3.52
CA GLN A 5 6.68 -4.01 3.87
C GLN A 5 6.79 -3.09 2.64
N LYS A 6 7.55 -3.48 1.61
CA LYS A 6 7.72 -2.65 0.40
C LYS A 6 6.42 -2.58 -0.37
N LEU A 7 5.68 -3.69 -0.44
CA LEU A 7 4.36 -3.71 -1.08
C LEU A 7 3.35 -2.83 -0.32
N LEU A 8 3.29 -2.93 1.02
CA LEU A 8 2.41 -2.06 1.83
C LEU A 8 2.69 -0.57 1.58
N MET A 9 3.96 -0.18 1.54
CA MET A 9 4.35 1.18 1.23
C MET A 9 3.95 1.58 -0.20
N LYS A 10 4.18 0.70 -1.18
CA LYS A 10 3.84 0.96 -2.58
C LYS A 10 2.34 1.18 -2.79
N ILE A 11 1.50 0.35 -2.17
CA ILE A 11 0.04 0.50 -2.23
C ILE A 11 -0.37 1.87 -1.68
N LEU A 12 0.12 2.23 -0.48
CA LEU A 12 -0.17 3.53 0.13
C LEU A 12 0.31 4.70 -0.74
N GLU A 13 1.49 4.60 -1.36
CA GLU A 13 1.99 5.63 -2.28
C GLU A 13 1.10 5.80 -3.50
N VAL A 14 0.60 4.71 -4.07
CA VAL A 14 -0.35 4.76 -5.19
C VAL A 14 -1.65 5.42 -4.74
N CYS A 15 -2.23 5.02 -3.61
CA CYS A 15 -3.44 5.63 -3.07
C CYS A 15 -3.26 7.13 -2.85
N ILE A 16 -2.19 7.56 -2.17
CA ILE A 16 -1.94 8.98 -1.86
C ILE A 16 -1.75 9.81 -3.13
N LYS A 17 -1.08 9.27 -4.15
CA LYS A 17 -0.85 9.99 -5.42
C LYS A 17 -2.09 10.13 -6.29
N ASN A 18 -3.11 9.30 -6.08
CA ASN A 18 -4.34 9.29 -6.89
C ASN A 18 -5.55 9.82 -6.09
N SER A 19 -5.34 10.45 -4.93
CA SER A 19 -6.42 11.07 -4.17
C SER A 19 -6.68 12.49 -4.66
N ASP A 20 -7.58 12.64 -5.63
CA ASP A 20 -8.14 13.94 -5.98
C ASP A 20 -9.28 14.27 -5.01
N ASP A 21 -9.26 15.48 -4.44
CA ASP A 21 -10.31 16.00 -3.55
C ASP A 21 -10.75 15.04 -2.41
N TRP A 22 -9.77 14.41 -1.75
CA TRP A 22 -9.95 13.54 -0.57
C TRP A 22 -10.75 12.25 -0.80
N LYS A 23 -11.16 11.96 -2.05
CA LYS A 23 -11.90 10.76 -2.40
C LYS A 23 -11.05 9.84 -3.27
N LEU A 24 -10.98 8.58 -2.89
CA LEU A 24 -10.40 7.51 -3.70
C LEU A 24 -11.50 6.60 -4.19
N ASP A 25 -11.29 6.02 -5.36
CA ASP A 25 -12.11 4.94 -5.87
C ASP A 25 -11.24 3.95 -6.66
N LEU A 26 -10.37 3.24 -5.93
CA LEU A 26 -9.37 2.35 -6.51
C LEU A 26 -9.63 0.90 -6.13
N SER A 27 -9.69 0.02 -7.12
CA SER A 27 -9.60 -1.42 -6.92
C SER A 27 -8.15 -1.89 -6.81
N ALA A 28 -7.93 -3.12 -6.35
CA ALA A 28 -6.61 -3.74 -6.38
C ALA A 28 -6.02 -3.83 -7.80
N LYS A 29 -6.88 -4.05 -8.80
CA LYS A 29 -6.49 -4.01 -10.22
C LYS A 29 -5.98 -2.64 -10.63
N ASP A 30 -6.65 -1.57 -10.21
CA ASP A 30 -6.23 -0.20 -10.50
C ASP A 30 -4.88 0.11 -9.85
N ILE A 31 -4.68 -0.32 -8.60
CA ILE A 31 -3.41 -0.17 -7.89
C ILE A 31 -2.29 -0.91 -8.63
N ARG A 32 -2.50 -2.19 -8.93
CA ARG A 32 -1.51 -3.01 -9.64
C ARG A 32 -1.23 -2.47 -11.05
N GLY A 33 -2.22 -1.85 -11.69
CA GLY A 33 -2.05 -1.13 -12.95
C GLY A 33 -1.07 0.05 -12.90
N LYS A 34 -0.74 0.55 -11.70
CA LYS A 34 0.28 1.60 -11.49
C LYS A 34 1.67 1.05 -11.17
N PHE A 35 1.83 -0.27 -11.11
CA PHE A 35 3.12 -0.89 -10.84
C PHE A 35 3.92 -1.01 -12.15
N SER A 36 5.24 -0.96 -12.06
CA SER A 36 6.13 -1.29 -13.16
C SER A 36 6.03 -2.77 -13.54
N SER A 37 6.51 -3.13 -14.73
CA SER A 37 6.52 -4.54 -15.17
C SER A 37 7.29 -5.45 -14.22
N ALA A 38 8.42 -4.97 -13.66
CA ALA A 38 9.21 -5.73 -12.70
C ALA A 38 8.46 -5.95 -11.38
N GLU A 39 7.79 -4.91 -10.87
CA GLU A 39 6.93 -5.01 -9.67
C GLU A 39 5.74 -5.95 -9.91
N CYS A 40 5.14 -5.94 -11.10
CA CYS A 40 4.06 -6.85 -11.45
C CYS A 40 4.49 -8.33 -11.50
N VAL A 41 5.76 -8.62 -11.82
CA VAL A 41 6.32 -9.97 -11.76
C VAL A 41 6.53 -10.41 -10.31
N HIS A 42 6.94 -9.47 -9.45
CA HIS A 42 7.20 -9.76 -8.05
C HIS A 42 5.92 -9.88 -7.21
N TRP A 43 4.92 -9.03 -7.46
CA TRP A 43 3.66 -8.97 -6.73
C TRP A 43 2.49 -9.35 -7.64
N SER A 44 2.01 -10.58 -7.47
CA SER A 44 0.82 -11.08 -8.15
C SER A 44 -0.44 -10.33 -7.67
N GLY A 45 -1.54 -10.40 -8.42
CA GLY A 45 -2.82 -9.78 -8.04
C GLY A 45 -3.28 -10.23 -6.65
N VAL A 46 -3.30 -11.54 -6.41
CA VAL A 46 -3.67 -12.14 -5.11
C VAL A 46 -2.79 -11.64 -3.96
N VAL A 47 -1.49 -11.42 -4.21
CA VAL A 47 -0.59 -10.87 -3.20
C VAL A 47 -0.93 -9.41 -2.92
N VAL A 48 -1.25 -8.61 -3.94
CA VAL A 48 -1.72 -7.22 -3.76
C VAL A 48 -3.03 -7.19 -2.97
N ASP A 49 -3.99 -8.05 -3.30
CA ASP A 49 -5.29 -8.14 -2.62
C ASP A 49 -5.11 -8.40 -1.13
N GLY A 50 -4.35 -9.44 -0.75
CA GLY A 50 -4.13 -9.73 0.66
C GLY A 50 -3.35 -8.63 1.39
N HIS A 51 -2.51 -7.86 0.71
CA HIS A 51 -1.84 -6.71 1.33
C HIS A 51 -2.75 -5.49 1.49
N ILE A 52 -3.78 -5.35 0.65
CA ILE A 52 -4.85 -4.36 0.84
C ILE A 52 -5.65 -4.74 2.09
N GLU A 53 -6.04 -6.01 2.24
CA GLU A 53 -6.72 -6.49 3.47
C GLU A 53 -5.88 -6.23 4.72
N LEU A 54 -4.58 -6.51 4.69
CA LEU A 54 -3.68 -6.18 5.81
C LEU A 54 -3.64 -4.68 6.11
N LEU A 55 -3.72 -3.80 5.11
CA LEU A 55 -3.80 -2.35 5.35
C LEU A 55 -5.14 -1.93 5.94
N VAL A 56 -6.23 -2.64 5.62
CA VAL A 56 -7.54 -2.46 6.27
C VAL A 56 -7.46 -2.87 7.73
N ASP A 57 -6.91 -4.06 8.03
CA ASP A 57 -6.75 -4.57 9.39
C ASP A 57 -5.87 -3.65 10.26
N LEU A 58 -4.84 -3.06 9.67
CA LEU A 58 -3.98 -2.07 10.32
C LEU A 58 -4.65 -0.69 10.46
N GLY A 59 -5.87 -0.51 9.94
CA GLY A 59 -6.61 0.75 9.93
C GLY A 59 -5.95 1.83 9.06
N CYS A 60 -5.08 1.46 8.12
CA CYS A 60 -4.33 2.37 7.26
C CYS A 60 -5.17 2.92 6.10
N ILE A 61 -6.16 2.16 5.65
CA ILE A 61 -7.08 2.54 4.58
C ILE A 61 -8.52 2.17 4.96
N ASN A 62 -9.47 2.93 4.44
CA ASN A 62 -10.88 2.58 4.47
C ASN A 62 -11.29 2.08 3.10
N VAL A 63 -12.14 1.05 3.10
CA VAL A 63 -12.63 0.40 1.90
C VAL A 63 -14.16 0.30 1.91
N GLU A 64 -14.72 0.14 0.73
CA GLU A 64 -16.11 -0.23 0.48
C GLU A 64 -16.14 -1.59 -0.25
N GLY A 65 -17.16 -2.40 0.03
CA GLY A 65 -17.27 -3.76 -0.49
C GLY A 65 -16.52 -4.80 0.33
N GLU A 66 -16.56 -6.04 -0.16
CA GLU A 66 -15.88 -7.20 0.42
C GLU A 66 -15.00 -7.86 -0.64
N ALA A 67 -13.99 -8.64 -0.20
CA ALA A 67 -13.12 -9.35 -1.12
C ALA A 67 -13.92 -10.29 -2.03
N PRO A 68 -13.62 -10.34 -3.35
CA PRO A 68 -12.50 -9.70 -4.03
C PRO A 68 -12.79 -8.27 -4.57
N ASP A 69 -14.02 -7.77 -4.40
CA ASP A 69 -14.50 -6.51 -5.00
C ASP A 69 -14.34 -5.31 -4.07
N ILE A 70 -13.20 -5.25 -3.36
CA ILE A 70 -12.86 -4.15 -2.44
C ILE A 70 -12.49 -2.90 -3.23
N ARG A 71 -13.08 -1.77 -2.86
CA ARG A 71 -12.72 -0.44 -3.39
C ARG A 71 -12.19 0.46 -2.28
N ILE A 72 -10.97 0.96 -2.46
CA ILE A 72 -10.34 1.86 -1.49
C ILE A 72 -10.95 3.25 -1.62
N GLN A 73 -11.56 3.72 -0.53
CA GLN A 73 -12.24 5.01 -0.47
C GLN A 73 -11.35 6.12 0.08
N ARG A 74 -10.41 5.78 0.98
CA ARG A 74 -9.56 6.78 1.64
C ARG A 74 -8.32 6.16 2.29
N VAL A 75 -7.22 6.92 2.31
CA VAL A 75 -6.08 6.67 3.21
C VAL A 75 -6.30 7.39 4.53
N THR A 76 -6.21 6.66 5.64
CA THR A 76 -6.41 7.22 6.99
C THR A 76 -5.14 7.90 7.49
N ASN A 77 -5.24 8.66 8.59
CA ASN A 77 -4.06 9.21 9.27
C ASN A 77 -3.08 8.11 9.71
N ALA A 78 -3.57 6.92 10.06
CA ALA A 78 -2.70 5.78 10.38
C ALA A 78 -1.89 5.34 9.16
N GLY A 79 -2.49 5.33 7.96
CA GLY A 79 -1.81 5.03 6.70
C GLY A 79 -0.72 6.03 6.35
N TYR A 80 -1.00 7.33 6.47
CA TYR A 80 0.03 8.38 6.29
C TYR A 80 1.19 8.21 7.28
N ASN A 81 0.88 8.01 8.57
CA ASN A 81 1.87 7.81 9.63
C ASN A 81 2.70 6.54 9.40
N TYR A 82 2.06 5.46 8.94
CA TYR A 82 2.73 4.20 8.63
C TYR A 82 3.76 4.38 7.51
N LEU A 83 3.37 5.04 6.41
CA LEU A 83 4.25 5.30 5.27
C LEU A 83 5.44 6.17 5.68
N ASP A 84 5.17 7.25 6.40
CA ASP A 84 6.18 8.20 6.89
C ASP A 84 7.19 7.52 7.86
N ARG A 85 6.72 6.72 8.81
CA ARG A 85 7.59 5.92 9.69
C ARG A 85 8.41 4.91 8.92
N SER A 86 7.81 4.21 7.95
CA SER A 86 8.50 3.20 7.15
C SER A 86 9.63 3.82 6.33
N ARG A 87 9.40 5.01 5.74
CA ARG A 87 10.45 5.76 5.02
C ARG A 87 11.61 6.18 5.92
N ARG A 88 11.33 6.66 7.13
CA ARG A 88 12.39 7.00 8.09
C ARG A 88 13.22 5.79 8.49
N LEU A 89 12.59 4.64 8.70
CA LEU A 89 13.30 3.42 9.06
C LEU A 89 14.15 2.88 7.91
N SER A 90 13.65 2.95 6.66
CA SER A 90 14.46 2.58 5.50
C SER A 90 15.68 3.49 5.31
N LEU A 91 15.54 4.79 5.57
CA LEU A 91 16.64 5.75 5.48
C LEU A 91 17.70 5.54 6.58
N ARG A 92 17.27 5.31 7.83
CA ARG A 92 18.20 5.02 8.93
C ARG A 92 18.94 3.70 8.77
N SER A 93 18.33 2.72 8.11
CA SER A 93 18.97 1.43 7.83
C SER A 93 20.12 1.57 6.81
N SER A 94 20.12 2.61 5.98
CA SER A 94 21.21 2.95 5.06
C SER A 94 22.32 3.83 5.68
N GLU A 95 22.13 4.36 6.89
CA GLU A 95 23.10 5.26 7.55
C GLU A 95 24.01 4.56 8.58
N LEU A 96 23.75 3.29 8.91
CA LEU A 96 24.63 2.52 9.78
C LEU A 96 25.60 1.73 8.88
N PRO A 97 26.89 2.10 8.80
CA PRO A 97 27.87 1.22 8.21
C PRO A 97 27.94 -0.01 9.11
N ILE A 98 27.67 -1.18 8.54
CA ILE A 98 28.03 -2.45 9.16
C ILE A 98 29.56 -2.41 9.26
N HIS A 99 30.05 -2.29 10.50
CA HIS A 99 31.48 -2.29 10.84
C HIS A 99 32.16 -3.60 10.42
#